data_AF-A0A7X7J6F6-F1
#
_entry.id   AF-A0A7X7J6F6-F1
#
_cell.length_a   1.000
_cell.length_b   1.000
_cell.length_c   1.000
_cell.angle_alpha   90.00
_cell.angle_beta   90.00
_cell.angle_gamma   90.00
#
_symmetry.space_group_name_H-M   'P 1'
#
loop_
_entity.id
_entity.type
_entity.pdbx_description
1 polymer ?
#
loop_
_entity_poly.entity_id
_entity_poly.type
_entity_poly.pdbx_seq_one_letter_code
_entity_poly.pdbx_strand_id
1 'polypeptide(L)'
;MARAHDKLSGILKVLSLALAVFFLTTPFLSADIIINVLAVNSKDVAVEKDVEFSLPGEIKPEDVIDPAGLKIDYNVQDAGYYLHEKFLFQPKESKTFRVRIKDIWRITPEEVSGIRKEIESGFKELGAEKDEQNGEALRQKLLDKLEYILSEQEQSSGGAEQRIDTYRNHQRALQEIKADANLIDYWRSDARKDEPKRVINYVIEVSNPSDKPKKVKQQHYLPAEVRPEYIVDRQGYEIRFNEKKKEPFLFKEEDLAPNEKKTVRIGIKDVWFIPGQEMEYVRERTGTILESLQDSQYLETAKALSNGIINGLDLIQALQETEQPDIRQHIGAYRINEKRFAKAKEDLDALEKLLSRFRAELEKSRVKNILQKIQSMRSLSRVSQAIFDKKPRVNAAWKLIGSVMIFLGLLTVIHFIGWFLRSGREKKQEDITQGVREDKKAEEGF
;
A
#
# COMPACT_ATOMS: atom_id res chain seq x y z
N MET A 1 45.76 34.67 30.30
CA MET A 1 44.77 33.68 29.82
C MET A 1 43.60 34.31 29.05
N ALA A 2 42.98 35.40 29.51
CA ALA A 2 41.85 36.04 28.81
C ALA A 2 42.10 36.43 27.34
N ARG A 3 43.28 36.99 27.01
CA ARG A 3 43.65 37.35 25.61
C ARG A 3 43.84 36.14 24.67
N ALA A 4 44.13 34.95 25.20
CA ALA A 4 44.27 33.74 24.38
C ALA A 4 42.89 33.16 24.03
N HIS A 5 41.93 33.29 24.94
CA HIS A 5 40.55 32.84 24.73
C HIS A 5 39.82 33.68 23.66
N ASP A 6 40.02 35.00 23.65
CA ASP A 6 39.43 35.88 22.63
C ASP A 6 39.95 35.58 21.22
N LYS A 7 41.26 35.35 21.07
CA LYS A 7 41.85 34.98 19.78
C LYS A 7 41.35 33.63 19.28
N LEU A 8 41.18 32.64 20.17
CA LEU A 8 40.63 31.34 19.78
C LEU A 8 39.16 31.46 19.31
N SER A 9 38.34 32.27 19.98
CA SER A 9 36.93 32.45 19.60
C SER A 9 36.77 33.15 18.25
N GLY A 10 37.65 34.10 17.92
CA GLY A 10 37.68 34.78 16.63
C GLY A 10 38.07 33.83 15.49
N ILE A 11 39.08 32.98 15.71
CA ILE A 11 39.51 31.97 14.73
C ILE A 11 38.39 30.95 14.49
N LEU A 12 37.71 30.49 15.55
CA LEU A 12 36.62 29.52 15.43
C LEU A 12 35.43 30.07 14.63
N LYS A 13 35.09 31.36 14.82
CA LYS A 13 34.03 32.05 14.07
C LYS A 13 34.38 32.22 12.59
N VAL A 14 35.63 32.57 12.28
CA VAL A 14 36.11 32.69 10.90
C VAL A 14 36.13 31.30 10.23
N LEU A 15 36.54 30.25 10.95
CA LEU A 15 36.50 28.88 10.43
C LEU A 15 35.07 28.39 10.17
N SER A 16 34.12 28.69 11.07
CA SER A 16 32.72 28.33 10.87
C SER A 16 32.07 29.07 9.70
N LEU A 17 32.45 30.33 9.49
CA LEU A 17 31.95 31.14 8.37
C LEU A 17 32.55 30.66 7.04
N ALA A 18 33.85 30.34 7.01
CA ALA A 18 34.51 29.76 5.85
C ALA A 18 33.93 28.39 5.48
N LEU A 19 33.60 27.56 6.48
CA LEU A 19 32.96 26.26 6.26
C LEU A 19 31.52 26.42 5.72
N ALA A 20 30.74 27.37 6.25
CA ALA A 20 29.39 27.65 5.75
C ALA A 20 29.40 28.20 4.31
N VAL A 21 30.37 29.05 3.96
CA VAL A 21 30.55 29.52 2.57
C VAL A 21 30.98 28.38 1.65
N PHE A 22 31.85 27.47 2.11
CA PHE A 22 32.28 26.32 1.33
C PHE A 22 31.11 25.38 0.98
N PHE A 23 30.16 25.15 1.91
CA PHE A 23 28.95 24.35 1.65
C PHE A 23 27.90 25.08 0.78
N LEU A 24 27.90 26.42 0.76
CA LEU A 24 27.01 27.21 -0.10
C LEU A 24 27.53 27.38 -1.53
N THR A 25 28.84 27.17 -1.77
CA THR A 25 29.46 27.33 -3.09
C THR A 25 29.94 26.04 -3.73
N THR A 26 29.79 24.88 -3.09
CA THR A 26 29.98 23.60 -3.81
C THR A 26 28.88 23.52 -4.87
N PRO A 27 29.20 23.56 -6.18
CA PRO A 27 28.23 23.19 -7.18
C PRO A 27 27.75 21.78 -6.81
N PHE A 28 26.44 21.58 -6.72
CA PHE A 28 25.89 20.23 -6.78
C PHE A 28 26.58 19.59 -7.98
N LEU A 29 27.43 18.59 -7.72
CA LEU A 29 27.98 17.73 -8.76
C LEU A 29 26.75 17.03 -9.36
N SER A 30 26.14 17.71 -10.33
CA SER A 30 25.19 17.10 -11.23
C SER A 30 26.00 16.04 -11.93
N ALA A 31 25.63 14.79 -11.72
CA ALA A 31 26.22 13.73 -12.50
C ALA A 31 25.84 14.02 -13.95
N ASP A 32 26.84 14.20 -14.80
CA ASP A 32 26.63 14.39 -16.23
C ASP A 32 26.72 13.02 -16.91
N ILE A 33 25.83 12.77 -17.87
CA ILE A 33 25.87 11.60 -18.74
C ILE A 33 26.34 12.04 -20.13
N ILE A 34 27.15 11.19 -20.76
CA ILE A 34 27.57 11.38 -22.16
C ILE A 34 26.85 10.37 -23.04
N ILE A 35 26.09 10.88 -24.03
CA ILE A 35 25.54 10.09 -25.12
C ILE A 35 26.46 10.24 -26.34
N ASN A 36 26.96 9.10 -26.84
CA ASN A 36 27.82 9.06 -28.02
C ASN A 36 26.97 8.88 -29.28
N VAL A 37 26.87 9.92 -30.12
CA VAL A 37 26.21 9.84 -31.42
C VAL A 37 27.25 9.56 -32.49
N LEU A 38 27.21 8.37 -33.10
CA LEU A 38 28.16 7.94 -34.13
C LEU A 38 27.60 8.18 -35.53
N ALA A 39 28.33 8.95 -36.34
CA ALA A 39 28.04 9.15 -37.75
C ALA A 39 29.21 8.67 -38.61
N VAL A 40 28.93 7.80 -39.57
CA VAL A 40 29.92 7.20 -40.48
C VAL A 40 29.58 7.51 -41.94
N ASN A 41 30.60 7.87 -42.71
CA ASN A 41 30.56 7.87 -44.17
C ASN A 41 31.18 6.58 -44.72
N SER A 42 30.35 5.68 -45.23
CA SER A 42 30.83 4.41 -45.80
C SER A 42 31.36 4.53 -47.23
N LYS A 43 31.23 5.70 -47.88
CA LYS A 43 31.61 5.92 -49.28
C LYS A 43 33.07 6.37 -49.41
N ASP A 44 33.63 6.16 -50.60
CA ASP A 44 34.98 6.58 -51.00
C ASP A 44 35.04 8.04 -51.50
N VAL A 45 33.95 8.78 -51.36
CA VAL A 45 33.82 10.19 -51.72
C VAL A 45 33.31 10.99 -50.53
N ALA A 46 33.63 12.28 -50.50
CA ALA A 46 33.09 13.18 -49.48
C ALA A 46 31.58 13.35 -49.67
N VAL A 47 30.82 13.28 -48.58
CA VAL A 47 29.36 13.37 -48.62
C VAL A 47 28.86 14.24 -47.48
N GLU A 48 27.97 15.16 -47.82
CA GLU A 48 27.16 15.86 -46.83
C GLU A 48 26.12 14.88 -46.28
N LYS A 49 26.15 14.67 -44.97
CA LYS A 49 25.25 13.75 -44.27
C LYS A 49 24.53 14.49 -43.16
N ASP A 50 23.22 14.26 -43.12
CA ASP A 50 22.39 14.68 -42.00
C ASP A 50 22.61 13.73 -40.83
N VAL A 51 23.07 14.27 -39.70
CA VAL A 51 23.29 13.50 -38.48
C VAL A 51 22.08 13.69 -37.62
N GLU A 52 21.18 12.70 -37.59
CA GLU A 52 19.96 12.74 -36.78
C GLU A 52 20.04 11.71 -35.64
N PHE A 53 19.66 12.12 -34.43
CA PHE A 53 19.61 11.24 -33.27
C PHE A 53 18.44 11.59 -32.35
N SER A 54 17.47 10.70 -32.22
CA SER A 54 16.36 10.86 -31.28
C SER A 54 16.85 10.77 -29.84
N LEU A 55 16.53 11.79 -29.04
CA LEU A 55 16.79 11.76 -27.61
C LEU A 55 15.74 10.87 -26.91
N PRO A 56 16.11 10.19 -25.82
CA PRO A 56 15.15 9.52 -24.95
C PRO A 56 14.00 10.47 -24.53
N GLY A 57 12.78 9.95 -24.47
CA GLY A 57 11.57 10.77 -24.29
C GLY A 57 11.48 11.56 -22.97
N GLU A 58 12.29 11.22 -21.97
CA GLU A 58 12.34 11.94 -20.68
C GLU A 58 13.16 13.23 -20.74
N ILE A 59 14.03 13.39 -21.74
CA ILE A 59 14.96 14.52 -21.85
C ILE A 59 14.22 15.75 -22.35
N LYS A 60 14.44 16.86 -21.66
CA LYS A 60 14.02 18.19 -22.12
C LYS A 60 15.22 18.99 -22.64
N PRO A 61 15.00 20.06 -23.43
CA PRO A 61 16.07 20.90 -23.92
C PRO A 61 16.97 21.44 -22.80
N GLU A 62 16.38 21.79 -21.66
CA GLU A 62 17.09 22.25 -20.46
C GLU A 62 18.00 21.19 -19.81
N ASP A 63 17.80 19.91 -20.11
CA ASP A 63 18.65 18.83 -19.61
C ASP A 63 19.90 18.63 -20.48
N VAL A 64 19.93 19.18 -21.70
CA VAL A 64 21.09 19.10 -22.60
C VAL A 64 22.09 20.21 -22.27
N ILE A 65 23.21 19.82 -21.66
CA ILE A 65 24.26 20.73 -21.21
C ILE A 65 25.16 21.16 -22.38
N ASP A 66 25.49 20.20 -23.26
CA ASP A 66 26.34 20.43 -24.43
C ASP A 66 25.88 19.53 -25.59
N PRO A 67 25.26 20.09 -26.64
CA PRO A 67 24.78 19.31 -27.79
C PRO A 67 25.91 18.91 -28.75
N ALA A 68 27.18 19.22 -28.43
CA ALA A 68 28.36 18.88 -29.24
C ALA A 68 28.29 19.40 -30.69
N GLY A 69 27.74 20.60 -30.87
CA GLY A 69 27.58 21.25 -32.17
C GLY A 69 26.35 20.80 -32.96
N LEU A 70 25.49 19.95 -32.39
CA LEU A 70 24.18 19.60 -32.94
C LEU A 70 23.12 20.62 -32.49
N LYS A 71 22.01 20.71 -33.21
CA LYS A 71 20.81 21.47 -32.82
C LYS A 71 19.77 20.54 -32.21
N ILE A 72 19.00 21.04 -31.27
CA ILE A 72 17.87 20.31 -30.66
C ILE A 72 16.60 20.82 -31.33
N ASP A 73 15.78 19.92 -31.85
CA ASP A 73 14.43 20.21 -32.33
C ASP A 73 13.42 19.18 -31.78
N TYR A 74 12.13 19.46 -31.97
CA TYR A 74 11.04 18.60 -31.50
C TYR A 74 10.34 17.92 -32.67
N ASN A 75 10.28 16.60 -32.66
CA ASN A 75 9.54 15.81 -33.64
C ASN A 75 8.12 15.55 -33.11
N VAL A 76 7.12 16.11 -33.79
CA VAL A 76 5.71 15.98 -33.44
C VAL A 76 5.18 14.55 -33.63
N GLN A 77 5.72 13.80 -34.59
CA GLN A 77 5.27 12.43 -34.88
C GLN A 77 5.68 11.46 -33.77
N ASP A 78 6.93 11.59 -33.31
CA ASP A 78 7.50 10.74 -32.26
C ASP A 78 7.31 11.33 -30.85
N ALA A 79 6.70 12.51 -30.76
CA ALA A 79 6.47 13.27 -29.53
C ALA A 79 7.73 13.39 -28.65
N GLY A 80 8.87 13.70 -29.28
CA GLY A 80 10.17 13.70 -28.61
C GLY A 80 11.17 14.65 -29.23
N TYR A 81 12.21 14.99 -28.45
CA TYR A 81 13.31 15.82 -28.92
C TYR A 81 14.31 14.98 -29.71
N TYR A 82 14.97 15.60 -30.68
CA TYR A 82 16.04 14.97 -31.44
C TYR A 82 17.15 15.98 -31.71
N LEU A 83 18.35 15.44 -31.89
CA LEU A 83 19.52 16.19 -32.30
C LEU A 83 19.69 16.08 -33.80
N HIS A 84 19.96 17.20 -34.47
CA HIS A 84 20.31 17.21 -35.88
C HIS A 84 21.31 18.29 -36.25
N GLU A 85 22.13 18.01 -37.26
CA GLU A 85 22.91 19.00 -38.02
C GLU A 85 23.54 18.33 -39.25
N LYS A 86 23.77 19.10 -40.32
CA LYS A 86 24.46 18.60 -41.51
C LYS A 86 25.96 18.80 -41.41
N PHE A 87 26.72 17.73 -41.69
CA PHE A 87 28.17 17.81 -41.76
C PHE A 87 28.69 17.23 -43.07
N LEU A 88 29.76 17.83 -43.58
CA LEU A 88 30.56 17.25 -44.64
C LEU A 88 31.52 16.22 -44.04
N PHE A 89 31.33 14.95 -44.42
CA PHE A 89 32.23 13.85 -44.03
C PHE A 89 33.19 13.54 -45.17
N GLN A 90 34.46 13.36 -44.84
CA GLN A 90 35.48 12.88 -45.78
C GLN A 90 35.27 11.39 -46.10
N PRO A 91 35.87 10.86 -47.19
CA PRO A 91 35.83 9.43 -47.51
C PRO A 91 36.20 8.57 -46.31
N LYS A 92 35.37 7.56 -45.99
CA LYS A 92 35.57 6.63 -44.87
C LYS A 92 35.69 7.27 -43.47
N GLU A 93 35.32 8.54 -43.32
CA GLU A 93 35.40 9.24 -42.03
C GLU A 93 34.29 8.76 -41.08
N SER A 94 34.62 8.65 -39.80
CA SER A 94 33.68 8.44 -38.70
C SER A 94 33.86 9.55 -37.67
N LYS A 95 32.77 10.22 -37.28
CA LYS A 95 32.77 11.21 -36.19
C LYS A 95 31.85 10.73 -35.08
N THR A 96 32.27 10.95 -33.85
CA THR A 96 31.46 10.71 -32.65
C THR A 96 31.20 12.04 -31.97
N PHE A 97 29.94 12.44 -31.89
CA PHE A 97 29.49 13.61 -31.15
C PHE A 97 29.21 13.18 -29.71
N ARG A 98 29.87 13.82 -28.75
CA ARG A 98 29.76 13.52 -27.32
C ARG A 98 28.79 14.49 -26.67
N VAL A 99 27.52 14.18 -26.75
CA VAL A 99 26.44 15.00 -26.20
C VAL A 99 26.44 14.86 -24.69
N ARG A 100 26.55 15.98 -23.96
CA ARG A 100 26.52 15.99 -22.50
C ARG A 100 25.13 16.39 -22.03
N ILE A 101 24.57 15.57 -21.14
CA ILE A 101 23.21 15.72 -20.64
C ILE A 101 23.26 15.57 -19.13
N LYS A 102 22.41 16.28 -18.41
CA LYS A 102 22.17 16.08 -16.99
C LYS A 102 21.65 14.66 -16.73
N ASP A 103 22.18 13.97 -15.72
CA ASP A 103 21.66 12.66 -15.32
C ASP A 103 20.29 12.81 -14.66
N ILE A 104 19.24 12.63 -15.47
CA ILE A 104 17.83 12.59 -15.03
C ILE A 104 17.33 11.17 -14.73
N TRP A 105 18.14 10.14 -15.00
CA TRP A 105 17.79 8.73 -14.80
C TRP A 105 18.42 8.18 -13.52
N ARG A 106 18.43 9.03 -12.49
CA ARG A 106 18.93 8.70 -11.17
C ARG A 106 17.87 9.04 -10.13
N ILE A 107 17.59 8.08 -9.26
CA ILE A 107 16.82 8.29 -8.05
C ILE A 107 17.65 9.16 -7.13
N THR A 108 17.16 10.37 -6.87
CA THR A 108 17.85 11.38 -6.09
C THR A 108 17.80 11.07 -4.59
N PRO A 109 18.79 11.53 -3.79
CA PRO A 109 18.73 11.39 -2.34
C PRO A 109 17.44 11.96 -1.72
N GLU A 110 16.93 13.06 -2.28
CA GLU A 110 15.68 13.70 -1.87
C GLU A 110 14.47 12.77 -2.11
N GLU A 111 14.40 12.13 -3.28
CA GLU A 111 13.35 11.14 -3.59
C GLU A 111 13.43 9.92 -2.67
N VAL A 112 14.64 9.40 -2.42
CA VAL A 112 14.86 8.30 -1.46
C VAL A 112 14.37 8.68 -0.07
N SER A 113 14.74 9.87 0.41
CA SER A 113 14.30 10.35 1.71
C SER A 113 12.79 10.52 1.78
N GLY A 114 12.16 10.97 0.70
CA GLY A 114 10.70 11.07 0.59
C GLY A 114 10.03 9.71 0.72
N ILE A 115 10.49 8.72 -0.05
CA ILE A 115 9.95 7.35 -0.02
C ILE A 115 10.13 6.72 1.36
N ARG A 116 11.34 6.84 1.97
CA ARG A 116 11.58 6.32 3.33
C ARG A 116 10.65 6.95 4.36
N LYS A 117 10.35 8.24 4.23
CA LYS A 117 9.40 8.93 5.10
C LYS A 117 7.97 8.42 4.90
N GLU A 118 7.53 8.21 3.66
CA GLU A 118 6.21 7.62 3.36
C GLU A 118 6.07 6.22 3.97
N ILE A 119 7.07 5.35 3.81
CA ILE A 119 7.10 4.02 4.42
C ILE A 119 6.96 4.10 5.94
N GLU A 120 7.73 4.99 6.58
CA GLU A 120 7.74 5.15 8.03
C GLU A 120 6.42 5.74 8.57
N SER A 121 5.80 6.67 7.84
CA SER A 121 4.47 7.18 8.17
C SER A 121 3.42 6.09 8.06
N GLY A 122 3.42 5.33 6.96
CA GLY A 122 2.51 4.21 6.76
C GLY A 122 2.60 3.16 7.87
N PHE A 123 3.82 2.81 8.28
CA PHE A 123 4.04 1.90 9.39
C PHE A 123 3.44 2.44 10.70
N LYS A 124 3.70 3.71 11.04
CA LYS A 124 3.21 4.33 12.28
C LYS A 124 1.70 4.46 12.32
N GLU A 125 1.09 4.86 11.20
CA GLU A 125 -0.33 5.16 11.13
C GLU A 125 -1.18 3.89 10.93
N LEU A 126 -0.66 2.89 10.21
CA LEU A 126 -1.45 1.75 9.73
C LEU A 126 -0.90 0.39 10.20
N GLY A 127 0.42 0.24 10.30
CA GLY A 127 1.08 -1.04 10.61
C GLY A 127 1.19 -1.37 12.10
N ALA A 128 1.47 -0.37 12.94
CA ALA A 128 1.76 -0.58 14.36
C ALA A 128 0.54 -0.92 15.23
N GLU A 129 -0.68 -0.60 14.76
CA GLU A 129 -1.89 -0.64 15.60
C GLU A 129 -2.39 -2.07 15.89
N LYS A 130 -2.17 -3.02 14.97
CA LYS A 130 -2.76 -4.38 15.04
C LYS A 130 -1.74 -5.46 15.43
N ASP A 131 -0.58 -5.46 14.78
CA ASP A 131 0.49 -6.45 14.97
C ASP A 131 1.83 -5.78 14.62
N GLU A 132 2.50 -5.27 15.64
CA GLU A 132 3.76 -4.52 15.49
C GLU A 132 4.86 -5.36 14.82
N GLN A 133 4.95 -6.66 15.13
CA GLN A 133 5.97 -7.53 14.52
C GLN A 133 5.71 -7.74 13.03
N ASN A 134 4.44 -7.95 12.66
CA ASN A 134 4.05 -8.07 11.26
C ASN A 134 4.24 -6.75 10.51
N GLY A 135 3.83 -5.63 11.09
CA GLY A 135 4.03 -4.30 10.52
C GLY A 135 5.51 -3.99 10.30
N GLU A 136 6.37 -4.37 11.25
CA GLU A 136 7.82 -4.22 11.13
C GLU A 136 8.38 -5.05 9.96
N ALA A 137 7.91 -6.29 9.79
CA ALA A 137 8.32 -7.14 8.67
C ALA A 137 7.90 -6.56 7.31
N LEU A 138 6.69 -5.99 7.21
CA LEU A 138 6.22 -5.30 5.99
C LEU A 138 7.04 -4.03 5.73
N ARG A 139 7.33 -3.24 6.77
CA ARG A 139 8.20 -2.07 6.68
C ARG A 139 9.57 -2.44 6.11
N GLN A 140 10.20 -3.46 6.70
CA GLN A 140 11.50 -3.93 6.25
C GLN A 140 11.45 -4.41 4.80
N LYS A 141 10.38 -5.11 4.39
CA LYS A 141 10.18 -5.55 3.00
C LYS A 141 10.17 -4.38 2.01
N LEU A 142 9.50 -3.26 2.33
CA LEU A 142 9.52 -2.07 1.48
C LEU A 142 10.91 -1.42 1.43
N LEU A 143 11.60 -1.35 2.57
CA LEU A 143 12.95 -0.81 2.65
C LEU A 143 13.96 -1.66 1.87
N ASP A 144 13.87 -2.98 1.95
CA ASP A 144 14.74 -3.91 1.22
C ASP A 144 14.52 -3.80 -0.29
N LYS A 145 13.26 -3.65 -0.74
CA LYS A 145 12.96 -3.37 -2.16
C LYS A 145 13.61 -2.06 -2.62
N LEU A 146 13.49 -1.00 -1.83
CA LEU A 146 14.10 0.29 -2.14
C LEU A 146 15.63 0.18 -2.20
N GLU A 147 16.23 -0.50 -1.22
CA GLU A 147 17.68 -0.70 -1.14
C GLU A 147 18.20 -1.52 -2.34
N TYR A 148 17.48 -2.57 -2.74
CA TYR A 148 17.82 -3.32 -3.95
C TYR A 148 17.89 -2.42 -5.18
N ILE A 149 16.88 -1.57 -5.40
CA ILE A 149 16.85 -0.63 -6.53
C ILE A 149 18.05 0.33 -6.49
N LEU A 150 18.38 0.86 -5.31
CA LEU A 150 19.52 1.77 -5.15
C LEU A 150 20.84 1.05 -5.43
N SER A 151 20.99 -0.18 -4.95
CA SER A 151 22.19 -0.99 -5.19
C SER A 151 22.38 -1.31 -6.67
N GLU A 152 21.32 -1.65 -7.41
CA GLU A 152 21.39 -1.89 -8.86
C GLU A 152 21.75 -0.59 -9.59
N GLN A 153 21.18 0.55 -9.19
CA GLN A 153 21.53 1.85 -9.77
C GLN A 153 23.01 2.23 -9.55
N GLU A 154 23.56 1.95 -8.37
CA GLU A 154 24.97 2.19 -8.07
C GLU A 154 25.90 1.26 -8.84
N GLN A 155 25.53 -0.02 -8.95
CA GLN A 155 26.28 -1.04 -9.71
C GLN A 155 26.19 -0.83 -11.22
N SER A 156 25.14 -0.15 -11.70
CA SER A 156 25.02 0.32 -13.08
C SER A 156 25.99 1.48 -13.36
N SER A 157 27.29 1.21 -13.24
CA SER A 157 28.38 2.09 -13.65
C SER A 157 28.59 2.16 -15.17
N GLY A 158 27.65 1.60 -15.95
CA GLY A 158 27.70 1.58 -17.41
C GLY A 158 27.47 2.94 -18.07
N GLY A 159 27.56 2.95 -19.40
CA GLY A 159 27.24 4.11 -20.24
C GLY A 159 25.77 4.55 -20.13
N ALA A 160 25.43 5.65 -20.81
CA ALA A 160 24.09 6.25 -20.77
C ALA A 160 22.94 5.23 -20.93
N GLU A 161 23.07 4.31 -21.88
CA GLU A 161 22.05 3.28 -22.16
C GLU A 161 21.74 2.41 -20.93
N GLN A 162 22.76 1.92 -20.22
CA GLN A 162 22.56 1.06 -19.06
C GLN A 162 21.89 1.82 -17.90
N ARG A 163 22.20 3.11 -17.73
CA ARG A 163 21.55 3.97 -16.73
C ARG A 163 20.07 4.17 -17.05
N ILE A 164 19.77 4.51 -18.30
CA ILE A 164 18.40 4.66 -18.81
C ILE A 164 17.60 3.37 -18.59
N ASP A 165 18.17 2.23 -18.98
CA ASP A 165 17.53 0.92 -18.82
C ASP A 165 17.26 0.59 -17.36
N THR A 166 18.26 0.76 -16.48
CA THR A 166 18.14 0.48 -15.04
C THR A 166 17.03 1.33 -14.42
N TYR A 167 17.01 2.64 -14.72
CA TYR A 167 16.00 3.54 -14.22
C TYR A 167 14.59 3.14 -14.70
N ARG A 168 14.40 2.93 -16.01
CA ARG A 168 13.11 2.54 -16.61
C ARG A 168 12.61 1.20 -16.05
N ASN A 169 13.51 0.25 -15.85
CA ASN A 169 13.21 -1.05 -15.25
C ASN A 169 12.68 -0.95 -13.80
N HIS A 170 13.06 0.08 -13.05
CA HIS A 170 12.69 0.24 -11.64
C HIS A 170 11.60 1.29 -11.37
N GLN A 171 11.21 2.12 -12.35
CA GLN A 171 10.15 3.12 -12.16
C GLN A 171 8.84 2.51 -11.59
N ARG A 172 8.41 1.36 -12.12
CA ARG A 172 7.21 0.68 -11.64
C ARG A 172 7.36 0.20 -10.19
N ALA A 173 8.51 -0.39 -9.84
CA ALA A 173 8.78 -0.85 -8.49
C ALA A 173 8.78 0.31 -7.48
N LEU A 174 9.32 1.48 -7.84
CA LEU A 174 9.26 2.68 -7.01
C LEU A 174 7.83 3.17 -6.78
N GLN A 175 6.99 3.15 -7.81
CA GLN A 175 5.58 3.54 -7.69
C GLN A 175 4.82 2.57 -6.77
N GLU A 176 5.08 1.27 -6.88
CA GLU A 176 4.46 0.27 -6.01
C GLU A 176 4.90 0.42 -4.56
N ILE A 177 6.19 0.68 -4.29
CA ILE A 177 6.66 0.95 -2.92
C ILE A 177 5.89 2.12 -2.29
N LYS A 178 5.70 3.21 -3.04
CA LYS A 178 4.90 4.36 -2.59
C LYS A 178 3.43 4.01 -2.40
N ALA A 179 2.85 3.23 -3.30
CA ALA A 179 1.45 2.80 -3.19
C ALA A 179 1.23 1.92 -1.96
N ASP A 180 2.05 0.88 -1.78
CA ASP A 180 2.02 -0.05 -0.65
C ASP A 180 2.20 0.69 0.68
N ALA A 181 3.13 1.65 0.74
CA ALA A 181 3.37 2.47 1.93
C ALA A 181 2.11 3.23 2.40
N ASN A 182 1.21 3.59 1.49
CA ASN A 182 -0.01 4.35 1.79
C ASN A 182 -1.29 3.48 1.81
N LEU A 183 -1.18 2.16 1.61
CA LEU A 183 -2.33 1.28 1.48
C LEU A 183 -2.65 0.58 2.80
N ILE A 184 -3.85 0.80 3.34
CA ILE A 184 -4.32 0.14 4.57
C ILE A 184 -4.27 -1.38 4.45
N ASP A 185 -4.69 -1.91 3.30
CA ASP A 185 -4.75 -3.35 3.06
C ASP A 185 -3.36 -3.99 3.05
N TYR A 186 -2.34 -3.28 2.56
CA TYR A 186 -0.95 -3.74 2.62
C TYR A 186 -0.51 -3.94 4.07
N TRP A 187 -0.66 -2.91 4.91
CA TRP A 187 -0.24 -2.96 6.32
C TRP A 187 -1.02 -3.96 7.17
N ARG A 188 -2.20 -4.39 6.70
CA ARG A 188 -3.02 -5.42 7.34
C ARG A 188 -2.78 -6.83 6.79
N SER A 189 -1.98 -6.98 5.72
CA SER A 189 -1.58 -8.29 5.20
C SER A 189 -0.59 -8.96 6.16
N ASP A 190 -0.41 -10.28 6.05
CA ASP A 190 0.55 -11.03 6.87
C ASP A 190 1.86 -11.25 6.07
N ALA A 191 2.93 -10.63 6.54
CA ALA A 191 4.23 -10.58 5.88
C ALA A 191 4.79 -11.97 5.54
N ARG A 192 4.37 -13.01 6.26
CA ARG A 192 4.90 -14.38 6.15
C ARG A 192 4.34 -15.21 4.99
N LYS A 193 3.20 -14.82 4.39
CA LYS A 193 2.58 -15.61 3.29
C LYS A 193 2.67 -14.97 1.90
N ASP A 194 3.26 -13.77 1.79
CA ASP A 194 3.31 -12.99 0.53
C ASP A 194 4.69 -12.99 -0.13
N GLU A 195 5.53 -14.00 0.13
CA GLU A 195 6.77 -14.18 -0.60
C GLU A 195 6.65 -15.32 -1.62
N PRO A 196 7.03 -15.09 -2.89
CA PRO A 196 7.20 -16.17 -3.84
C PRO A 196 8.32 -17.10 -3.35
N LYS A 197 7.93 -18.19 -2.67
CA LYS A 197 8.88 -19.15 -2.07
C LYS A 197 9.55 -20.04 -3.12
N ARG A 198 8.93 -20.16 -4.30
CA ARG A 198 9.39 -21.03 -5.38
C ARG A 198 10.20 -20.22 -6.38
N VAL A 199 11.34 -20.78 -6.78
CA VAL A 199 12.05 -20.34 -7.98
C VAL A 199 11.64 -21.26 -9.12
N ILE A 200 11.24 -20.66 -10.22
CA ILE A 200 10.82 -21.32 -11.46
C ILE A 200 11.88 -21.08 -12.53
N ASN A 201 12.10 -22.10 -13.36
CA ASN A 201 13.06 -22.02 -14.46
C ASN A 201 12.36 -21.52 -15.72
N TYR A 202 12.66 -20.29 -16.12
CA TYR A 202 12.27 -19.77 -17.42
C TYR A 202 13.29 -20.24 -18.46
N VAL A 203 12.85 -21.14 -19.34
CA VAL A 203 13.72 -21.80 -20.31
C VAL A 203 13.80 -20.98 -21.59
N ILE A 204 15.03 -20.67 -21.99
CA ILE A 204 15.36 -19.94 -23.21
C ILE A 204 16.15 -20.87 -24.12
N GLU A 205 15.74 -20.94 -25.39
CA GLU A 205 16.44 -21.67 -26.42
C GLU A 205 17.16 -20.72 -27.35
N VAL A 206 18.45 -20.97 -27.54
CA VAL A 206 19.33 -20.20 -28.41
C VAL A 206 19.91 -21.15 -29.44
N SER A 207 19.95 -20.74 -30.70
CA SER A 207 20.60 -21.54 -31.73
C SER A 207 21.33 -20.70 -32.75
N ASN A 208 22.43 -21.23 -33.26
CA ASN A 208 23.08 -20.73 -34.47
C ASN A 208 22.68 -21.62 -35.64
N PRO A 209 21.76 -21.19 -36.53
CA PRO A 209 21.34 -22.00 -37.67
C PRO A 209 22.38 -22.04 -38.79
N SER A 210 23.51 -21.32 -38.68
CA SER A 210 24.57 -21.31 -39.69
C SER A 210 25.54 -22.47 -39.48
N ASP A 211 26.12 -22.91 -40.59
CA ASP A 211 27.29 -23.77 -40.71
C ASP A 211 28.62 -23.10 -40.29
N LYS A 212 28.59 -21.83 -39.87
CA LYS A 212 29.77 -21.06 -39.46
C LYS A 212 29.58 -20.49 -38.05
N PRO A 213 30.67 -20.32 -37.27
CA PRO A 213 30.59 -19.63 -35.99
C PRO A 213 30.07 -18.21 -36.19
N LYS A 214 29.18 -17.76 -35.31
CA LYS A 214 28.59 -16.43 -35.40
C LYS A 214 28.36 -15.84 -34.00
N LYS A 215 28.69 -14.55 -33.87
CA LYS A 215 28.26 -13.75 -32.73
C LYS A 215 26.76 -13.50 -32.82
N VAL A 216 25.99 -14.07 -31.90
CA VAL A 216 24.53 -13.97 -31.88
C VAL A 216 24.12 -12.98 -30.79
N LYS A 217 23.35 -11.96 -31.20
CA LYS A 217 22.68 -11.03 -30.28
C LYS A 217 21.34 -11.63 -29.87
N GLN A 218 21.17 -11.84 -28.58
CA GLN A 218 20.00 -12.51 -28.03
C GLN A 218 19.12 -11.49 -27.31
N GLN A 219 17.83 -11.54 -27.59
CA GLN A 219 16.82 -10.68 -26.98
C GLN A 219 15.61 -11.53 -26.61
N HIS A 220 15.37 -11.69 -25.32
CA HIS A 220 14.26 -12.50 -24.81
C HIS A 220 13.39 -11.65 -23.88
N TYR A 221 12.19 -11.31 -24.34
CA TYR A 221 11.23 -10.52 -23.58
C TYR A 221 10.73 -11.32 -22.39
N LEU A 222 10.74 -10.67 -21.22
CA LEU A 222 10.17 -11.23 -20.02
C LEU A 222 8.65 -11.04 -20.05
N PRO A 223 7.88 -11.96 -19.42
CA PRO A 223 6.45 -11.71 -19.20
C PRO A 223 6.26 -10.39 -18.44
N ALA A 224 5.18 -9.66 -18.74
CA ALA A 224 4.93 -8.32 -18.21
C ALA A 224 4.83 -8.25 -16.67
N GLU A 225 4.57 -9.40 -16.04
CA GLU A 225 4.51 -9.56 -14.58
C GLU A 225 5.89 -9.68 -13.93
N VAL A 226 6.93 -10.03 -14.70
CA VAL A 226 8.29 -10.24 -14.19
C VAL A 226 9.04 -8.93 -14.12
N ARG A 227 9.61 -8.67 -12.94
CA ARG A 227 10.45 -7.51 -12.67
C ARG A 227 11.90 -7.92 -12.44
N PRO A 228 12.86 -7.00 -12.60
CA PRO A 228 14.28 -7.31 -12.40
C PRO A 228 14.59 -7.95 -11.04
N GLU A 229 13.96 -7.47 -9.96
CA GLU A 229 14.14 -8.00 -8.60
C GLU A 229 13.64 -9.43 -8.39
N TYR A 230 12.84 -9.95 -9.33
CA TYR A 230 12.37 -11.32 -9.32
C TYR A 230 13.34 -12.29 -9.99
N ILE A 231 14.35 -11.79 -10.71
CA ILE A 231 15.32 -12.66 -11.38
C ILE A 231 16.43 -13.01 -10.39
N VAL A 232 16.42 -14.26 -9.93
CA VAL A 232 17.37 -14.81 -8.97
C VAL A 232 18.67 -15.24 -9.66
N ASP A 233 18.55 -15.78 -10.87
CA ASP A 233 19.70 -16.24 -11.66
C ASP A 233 19.57 -15.77 -13.11
N ARG A 234 20.45 -14.84 -13.49
CA ARG A 234 20.49 -14.21 -14.81
C ARG A 234 21.32 -15.00 -15.83
N GLN A 235 22.10 -16.01 -15.43
CA GLN A 235 22.99 -16.79 -16.32
C GLN A 235 23.87 -15.93 -17.27
N GLY A 236 24.30 -14.77 -16.79
CA GLY A 236 25.11 -13.81 -17.55
C GLY A 236 24.35 -12.99 -18.61
N TYR A 237 23.01 -12.95 -18.56
CA TYR A 237 22.20 -11.99 -19.31
C TYR A 237 22.10 -10.67 -18.56
N GLU A 238 22.13 -9.58 -19.31
CA GLU A 238 21.78 -8.23 -18.86
C GLU A 238 20.27 -8.03 -18.95
N ILE A 239 19.70 -7.20 -18.09
CA ILE A 239 18.31 -6.78 -18.20
C ILE A 239 18.29 -5.41 -18.86
N ARG A 240 17.63 -5.32 -20.01
CA ARG A 240 17.46 -4.07 -20.77
C ARG A 240 15.98 -3.73 -20.89
N PHE A 241 15.67 -2.51 -21.29
CA PHE A 241 14.30 -2.04 -21.41
C PHE A 241 13.96 -1.68 -22.86
N ASN A 242 12.87 -2.24 -23.40
CA ASN A 242 12.39 -1.84 -24.71
C ASN A 242 11.38 -0.70 -24.56
N GLU A 243 11.78 0.52 -24.92
CA GLU A 243 10.95 1.72 -24.82
C GLU A 243 9.62 1.63 -25.61
N LYS A 244 9.64 1.04 -26.80
CA LYS A 244 8.44 0.92 -27.65
C LYS A 244 7.42 -0.05 -27.08
N LYS A 245 7.90 -1.16 -26.50
CA LYS A 245 7.04 -2.18 -25.89
C LYS A 245 6.74 -1.90 -24.42
N LYS A 246 7.52 -1.04 -23.78
CA LYS A 246 7.52 -0.77 -22.34
C LYS A 246 7.72 -2.05 -21.50
N GLU A 247 8.58 -2.94 -21.99
CA GLU A 247 8.81 -4.26 -21.40
C GLU A 247 10.30 -4.51 -21.17
N PRO A 248 10.67 -5.11 -20.01
CA PRO A 248 12.03 -5.57 -19.78
C PRO A 248 12.34 -6.82 -20.62
N PHE A 249 13.60 -6.95 -21.03
CA PHE A 249 14.08 -8.12 -21.77
C PHE A 249 15.50 -8.51 -21.35
N LEU A 250 15.79 -9.80 -21.47
CA LEU A 250 17.11 -10.36 -21.26
C LEU A 250 17.94 -10.19 -22.54
N PHE A 251 19.14 -9.64 -22.38
CA PHE A 251 20.08 -9.38 -23.45
C PHE A 251 21.42 -10.08 -23.20
N LYS A 252 21.96 -10.71 -24.24
CA LYS A 252 23.33 -11.24 -24.23
C LYS A 252 23.89 -11.29 -25.65
N GLU A 253 25.17 -10.95 -25.80
CA GLU A 253 25.91 -11.28 -27.00
C GLU A 253 26.91 -12.39 -26.67
N GLU A 254 26.85 -13.51 -27.39
CA GLU A 254 27.83 -14.59 -27.27
C GLU A 254 28.13 -15.22 -28.63
N ASP A 255 29.32 -15.80 -28.76
CA ASP A 255 29.73 -16.55 -29.94
C ASP A 255 29.20 -17.97 -29.84
N LEU A 256 28.50 -18.41 -30.89
CA LEU A 256 27.98 -19.78 -31.00
C LEU A 256 28.67 -20.50 -32.14
N ALA A 257 29.02 -21.76 -31.92
CA ALA A 257 29.57 -22.65 -32.92
C ALA A 257 28.54 -22.98 -34.03
N PRO A 258 28.97 -23.51 -35.18
CA PRO A 258 28.07 -23.97 -36.23
C PRO A 258 27.00 -24.92 -35.72
N ASN A 259 25.73 -24.66 -36.06
CA ASN A 259 24.59 -25.49 -35.67
C ASN A 259 24.42 -25.73 -34.15
N GLU A 260 25.10 -24.93 -33.31
CA GLU A 260 25.00 -25.07 -31.86
C GLU A 260 23.59 -24.70 -31.39
N LYS A 261 23.03 -25.53 -30.51
CA LYS A 261 21.78 -25.28 -29.79
C LYS A 261 22.07 -25.29 -28.30
N LYS A 262 21.69 -24.24 -27.60
CA LYS A 262 21.92 -24.05 -26.17
C LYS A 262 20.61 -23.74 -25.49
N THR A 263 20.35 -24.44 -24.39
CA THR A 263 19.20 -24.20 -23.53
C THR A 263 19.70 -23.54 -22.25
N VAL A 264 19.21 -22.35 -21.96
CA VAL A 264 19.53 -21.59 -20.74
C VAL A 264 18.31 -21.60 -19.83
N ARG A 265 18.53 -21.75 -18.52
CA ARG A 265 17.48 -21.69 -17.50
C ARG A 265 17.69 -20.44 -16.66
N ILE A 266 16.79 -19.48 -16.79
CA ILE A 266 16.77 -18.26 -15.99
C ILE A 266 15.93 -18.52 -14.75
N GLY A 267 16.51 -18.32 -13.57
CA GLY A 267 15.82 -18.50 -12.31
C GLY A 267 14.98 -17.26 -11.99
N ILE A 268 13.66 -17.41 -11.91
CA ILE A 268 12.73 -16.32 -11.58
C ILE A 268 11.95 -16.71 -10.32
N LYS A 269 11.72 -15.78 -9.40
CA LYS A 269 10.77 -15.97 -8.29
C LYS A 269 9.38 -16.15 -8.88
N ASP A 270 8.65 -17.18 -8.46
CA ASP A 270 7.33 -17.49 -8.98
C ASP A 270 6.32 -16.42 -8.57
N VAL A 271 6.10 -15.44 -9.45
CA VAL A 271 5.17 -14.32 -9.23
C VAL A 271 3.78 -14.59 -9.79
N TRP A 272 3.55 -15.78 -10.34
CA TRP A 272 2.31 -16.14 -11.02
C TRP A 272 1.36 -16.91 -10.10
N PHE A 273 1.00 -16.28 -8.99
CA PHE A 273 -0.01 -16.78 -8.06
C PHE A 273 -0.77 -15.62 -7.40
N ILE A 274 -2.03 -15.87 -7.07
CA ILE A 274 -2.83 -15.02 -6.20
C ILE A 274 -2.53 -15.42 -4.75
N PRO A 275 -2.08 -14.49 -3.89
CA PRO A 275 -1.79 -14.79 -2.51
C PRO A 275 -3.00 -15.36 -1.78
N GLY A 276 -2.78 -16.45 -1.01
CA GLY A 276 -3.86 -17.10 -0.26
C GLY A 276 -4.55 -16.18 0.75
N GLN A 277 -3.81 -15.22 1.31
CA GLN A 277 -4.37 -14.23 2.24
C GLN A 277 -5.34 -13.27 1.57
N GLU A 278 -5.02 -12.80 0.37
CA GLU A 278 -5.93 -11.92 -0.36
C GLU A 278 -7.25 -12.63 -0.67
N MET A 279 -7.17 -13.92 -1.02
CA MET A 279 -8.37 -14.75 -1.20
C MET A 279 -9.14 -14.94 0.11
N GLU A 280 -8.45 -15.23 1.21
CA GLU A 280 -9.09 -15.43 2.51
C GLU A 280 -9.74 -14.14 3.03
N TYR A 281 -9.09 -12.99 2.85
CA TYR A 281 -9.67 -11.69 3.19
C TYR A 281 -11.00 -11.46 2.45
N VAL A 282 -11.02 -11.69 1.13
CA VAL A 282 -12.24 -11.56 0.33
C VAL A 282 -13.30 -12.54 0.84
N ARG A 283 -12.93 -13.78 1.15
CA ARG A 283 -13.83 -14.81 1.70
C ARG A 283 -14.46 -14.41 3.04
N GLU A 284 -13.63 -14.03 4.02
CA GLU A 284 -14.07 -13.60 5.35
C GLU A 284 -14.95 -12.34 5.29
N ARG A 285 -14.54 -11.36 4.48
CA ARG A 285 -15.28 -10.11 4.29
C ARG A 285 -16.65 -10.37 3.67
N THR A 286 -16.72 -11.22 2.65
CA THR A 286 -17.98 -11.65 2.03
C THR A 286 -18.90 -12.32 3.06
N GLY A 287 -18.37 -13.22 3.89
CA GLY A 287 -19.14 -13.87 4.97
C GLY A 287 -19.73 -12.86 5.95
N THR A 288 -18.90 -11.94 6.45
CA THR A 288 -19.30 -10.89 7.41
C THR A 288 -20.41 -9.99 6.85
N ILE A 289 -20.31 -9.61 5.57
CA ILE A 289 -21.33 -8.78 4.91
C ILE A 289 -22.64 -9.56 4.78
N LEU A 290 -22.57 -10.83 4.37
CA LEU A 290 -23.75 -11.67 4.21
C LEU A 290 -24.49 -11.88 5.53
N GLU A 291 -23.77 -12.12 6.63
CA GLU A 291 -24.33 -12.18 7.99
C GLU A 291 -25.04 -10.88 8.36
N SER A 292 -24.40 -9.73 8.08
CA SER A 292 -24.98 -8.41 8.35
C SER A 292 -26.24 -8.12 7.53
N LEU A 293 -26.45 -8.82 6.41
CA LEU A 293 -27.57 -8.66 5.49
C LEU A 293 -28.67 -9.72 5.67
N GLN A 294 -28.57 -10.63 6.66
CA GLN A 294 -29.51 -11.74 6.87
C GLN A 294 -30.97 -11.30 6.96
N ASP A 295 -31.26 -10.19 7.63
CA ASP A 295 -32.63 -9.67 7.80
C ASP A 295 -32.97 -8.55 6.80
N SER A 296 -32.19 -8.40 5.74
CA SER A 296 -32.38 -7.34 4.75
C SER A 296 -33.17 -7.81 3.53
N GLN A 297 -33.84 -6.87 2.85
CA GLN A 297 -34.42 -7.10 1.53
C GLN A 297 -33.39 -7.44 0.44
N TYR A 298 -32.10 -7.23 0.72
CA TYR A 298 -31.00 -7.47 -0.21
C TYR A 298 -30.41 -8.88 -0.10
N LEU A 299 -30.92 -9.73 0.80
CA LEU A 299 -30.34 -11.04 1.11
C LEU A 299 -30.14 -11.93 -0.12
N GLU A 300 -31.14 -12.05 -0.99
CA GLU A 300 -31.05 -12.95 -2.14
C GLU A 300 -30.01 -12.48 -3.18
N THR A 301 -29.93 -11.16 -3.42
CA THR A 301 -28.86 -10.58 -4.25
C THR A 301 -27.49 -10.78 -3.59
N ALA A 302 -27.41 -10.61 -2.27
CA ALA A 302 -26.17 -10.81 -1.52
C ALA A 302 -25.71 -12.27 -1.56
N LYS A 303 -26.62 -13.24 -1.46
CA LYS A 303 -26.31 -14.68 -1.63
C LYS A 303 -25.79 -14.98 -3.03
N ALA A 304 -26.41 -14.44 -4.08
CA ALA A 304 -25.97 -14.65 -5.46
C ALA A 304 -24.55 -14.12 -5.69
N LEU A 305 -24.25 -12.90 -5.24
CA LEU A 305 -22.90 -12.32 -5.31
C LEU A 305 -21.90 -13.11 -4.47
N SER A 306 -22.26 -13.45 -3.23
CA SER A 306 -21.41 -14.26 -2.33
C SER A 306 -21.04 -15.60 -2.96
N ASN A 307 -22.02 -16.34 -3.52
CA ASN A 307 -21.76 -17.59 -4.20
C ASN A 307 -20.83 -17.42 -5.41
N GLY A 308 -21.00 -16.34 -6.19
CA GLY A 308 -20.10 -16.01 -7.30
C GLY A 308 -18.65 -15.79 -6.85
N ILE A 309 -18.47 -15.02 -5.77
CA ILE A 309 -17.17 -14.77 -5.15
C ILE A 309 -16.54 -16.09 -4.68
N ILE A 310 -17.25 -16.85 -3.85
CA ILE A 310 -16.73 -18.11 -3.26
C ILE A 310 -16.36 -19.11 -4.35
N ASN A 311 -17.23 -19.33 -5.33
CA ASN A 311 -16.93 -20.23 -6.46
C ASN A 311 -15.71 -19.74 -7.27
N GLY A 312 -15.58 -18.43 -7.47
CA GLY A 312 -14.44 -17.84 -8.16
C GLY A 312 -13.12 -18.08 -7.41
N LEU A 313 -13.11 -17.87 -6.10
CA LEU A 313 -11.96 -18.12 -5.23
C LEU A 313 -11.58 -19.61 -5.18
N ASP A 314 -12.58 -20.50 -5.08
CA ASP A 314 -12.34 -21.95 -5.07
C ASP A 314 -11.73 -22.43 -6.40
N LEU A 315 -12.18 -21.90 -7.54
CA LEU A 315 -11.58 -22.19 -8.84
C LEU A 315 -10.14 -21.66 -8.98
N ILE A 316 -9.83 -20.51 -8.38
CA ILE A 316 -8.47 -19.98 -8.35
C ILE A 316 -7.57 -20.91 -7.54
N GLN A 317 -8.01 -21.28 -6.34
CA GLN A 317 -7.27 -22.17 -5.44
C GLN A 317 -7.01 -23.53 -6.11
N ALA A 318 -8.04 -24.16 -6.66
CA ALA A 318 -7.91 -25.46 -7.34
C ALA A 318 -6.92 -25.40 -8.53
N LEU A 319 -6.94 -24.31 -9.30
CA LEU A 319 -6.02 -24.15 -10.43
C LEU A 319 -4.57 -23.89 -9.97
N GLN A 320 -4.37 -23.18 -8.85
CA GLN A 320 -3.03 -22.95 -8.28
C GLN A 320 -2.43 -24.19 -7.61
N GLU A 321 -3.26 -25.06 -7.06
CA GLU A 321 -2.83 -26.34 -6.49
C GLU A 321 -2.52 -27.38 -7.58
N THR A 322 -2.99 -27.17 -8.81
CA THR A 322 -2.73 -28.04 -9.95
C THR A 322 -1.36 -27.74 -10.55
N GLU A 323 -0.45 -28.72 -10.51
CA GLU A 323 0.85 -28.62 -11.17
C GLU A 323 0.67 -28.52 -12.69
N GLN A 324 1.18 -27.43 -13.27
CA GLN A 324 1.12 -27.19 -14.71
C GLN A 324 2.35 -27.84 -15.39
N PRO A 325 2.17 -28.45 -16.58
CA PRO A 325 3.23 -29.21 -17.24
C PRO A 325 4.35 -28.32 -17.82
N ASP A 326 4.06 -27.06 -18.11
CA ASP A 326 5.03 -26.09 -18.59
C ASP A 326 4.79 -24.68 -18.05
N ILE A 327 5.83 -23.84 -18.14
CA ILE A 327 5.81 -22.49 -17.59
C ILE A 327 4.82 -21.56 -18.30
N ARG A 328 4.55 -21.77 -19.58
CA ARG A 328 3.59 -20.94 -20.34
C ARG A 328 2.16 -21.24 -19.88
N GLN A 329 1.86 -22.50 -19.60
CA GLN A 329 0.58 -22.90 -19.02
C GLN A 329 0.42 -22.36 -17.60
N HIS A 330 1.48 -22.39 -16.79
CA HIS A 330 1.49 -21.75 -15.46
C HIS A 330 1.18 -20.25 -15.52
N ILE A 331 1.86 -19.51 -16.39
CA ILE A 331 1.58 -18.08 -16.63
C ILE A 331 0.15 -17.87 -17.14
N GLY A 332 -0.30 -18.71 -18.06
CA GLY A 332 -1.66 -18.67 -18.62
C GLY A 332 -2.74 -18.87 -17.56
N ALA A 333 -2.55 -19.86 -16.68
CA ALA A 333 -3.42 -20.16 -15.55
C ALA A 333 -3.51 -18.96 -14.58
N TYR A 334 -2.37 -18.37 -14.25
CA TYR A 334 -2.33 -17.15 -13.43
C TYR A 334 -3.14 -16.01 -14.05
N ARG A 335 -2.98 -15.72 -15.34
CA ARG A 335 -3.74 -14.64 -16.02
C ARG A 335 -5.24 -14.88 -16.06
N ILE A 336 -5.66 -16.14 -16.09
CA ILE A 336 -7.09 -16.50 -15.95
C ILE A 336 -7.54 -16.22 -14.51
N ASN A 337 -6.73 -16.61 -13.52
CA ASN A 337 -7.04 -16.41 -12.11
C ASN A 337 -7.05 -14.93 -11.72
N GLU A 338 -6.16 -14.11 -12.27
CA GLU A 338 -6.15 -12.66 -12.07
C GLU A 338 -7.50 -12.04 -12.48
N LYS A 339 -8.05 -12.45 -13.64
CA LYS A 339 -9.37 -11.99 -14.09
C LYS A 339 -10.49 -12.46 -13.17
N ARG A 340 -10.45 -13.71 -12.71
CA ARG A 340 -11.42 -14.25 -11.75
C ARG A 340 -11.37 -13.49 -10.42
N PHE A 341 -10.16 -13.19 -9.96
CA PHE A 341 -9.93 -12.51 -8.70
C PHE A 341 -10.36 -11.05 -8.76
N ALA A 342 -10.08 -10.37 -9.87
CA ALA A 342 -10.60 -9.03 -10.14
C ALA A 342 -12.13 -9.01 -10.13
N LYS A 343 -12.78 -10.02 -10.72
CA LYS A 343 -14.24 -10.14 -10.68
C LYS A 343 -14.77 -10.37 -9.25
N ALA A 344 -14.11 -11.22 -8.46
CA ALA A 344 -14.46 -11.42 -7.06
C ALA A 344 -14.34 -10.12 -6.24
N LYS A 345 -13.31 -9.30 -6.47
CA LYS A 345 -13.16 -7.97 -5.86
C LYS A 345 -14.28 -7.01 -6.28
N GLU A 346 -14.67 -7.01 -7.56
CA GLU A 346 -15.81 -6.22 -8.05
C GLU A 346 -17.13 -6.62 -7.39
N ASP A 347 -17.39 -7.93 -7.28
CA ASP A 347 -18.60 -8.44 -6.62
C ASP A 347 -18.60 -8.16 -5.11
N LEU A 348 -17.43 -8.17 -4.47
CA LEU A 348 -17.27 -7.75 -3.08
C LEU A 348 -17.62 -6.27 -2.89
N ASP A 349 -17.13 -5.38 -3.76
CA ASP A 349 -17.49 -3.95 -3.74
C ASP A 349 -19.01 -3.76 -3.95
N ALA A 350 -19.64 -4.54 -4.82
CA ALA A 350 -21.09 -4.55 -4.96
C ALA A 350 -21.81 -4.98 -3.67
N LEU A 351 -21.31 -5.99 -2.95
CA LEU A 351 -21.82 -6.39 -1.64
C LEU A 351 -21.67 -5.27 -0.59
N GLU A 352 -20.53 -4.59 -0.55
CA GLU A 352 -20.30 -3.47 0.37
C GLU A 352 -21.25 -2.29 0.10
N LYS A 353 -21.57 -2.04 -1.17
CA LYS A 353 -22.59 -1.05 -1.56
C LYS A 353 -23.99 -1.45 -1.09
N LEU A 354 -24.36 -2.73 -1.17
CA LEU A 354 -25.64 -3.23 -0.62
C LEU A 354 -25.69 -3.05 0.90
N LEU A 355 -24.62 -3.40 1.61
CA LEU A 355 -24.50 -3.20 3.06
C LEU A 355 -24.65 -1.73 3.45
N SER A 356 -24.01 -0.84 2.71
CA SER A 356 -24.07 0.61 2.95
C SER A 356 -25.49 1.15 2.77
N ARG A 357 -26.21 0.70 1.73
CA ARG A 357 -27.63 1.05 1.53
C ARG A 357 -28.51 0.54 2.67
N PHE A 358 -28.32 -0.72 3.08
CA PHE A 358 -29.06 -1.31 4.20
C PHE A 358 -28.84 -0.54 5.51
N ARG A 359 -27.59 -0.18 5.83
CA ARG A 359 -27.26 0.63 7.02
C ARG A 359 -27.96 1.99 7.00
N ALA A 360 -27.96 2.66 5.85
CA ALA A 360 -28.67 3.94 5.69
C ALA A 360 -30.19 3.80 5.86
N GLU A 361 -30.80 2.69 5.41
CA GLU A 361 -32.22 2.39 5.63
C GLU A 361 -32.54 2.13 7.11
N LEU A 362 -31.68 1.40 7.81
CA LEU A 362 -31.80 1.16 9.25
C LEU A 362 -31.70 2.46 10.07
N GLU A 363 -30.79 3.36 9.72
CA GLU A 363 -30.69 4.66 10.39
C GLU A 363 -31.95 5.50 10.17
N LYS A 364 -32.45 5.56 8.93
CA LYS A 364 -33.71 6.26 8.61
C LYS A 364 -34.89 5.67 9.37
N SER A 365 -34.99 4.34 9.47
CA SER A 365 -36.09 3.67 10.19
C SER A 365 -36.00 3.89 11.71
N ARG A 366 -34.79 3.85 12.29
CA ARG A 366 -34.55 4.21 13.71
C ARG A 366 -34.93 5.65 13.99
N VAL A 367 -34.49 6.60 13.16
CA VAL A 367 -34.85 8.02 13.28
C VAL A 367 -36.36 8.21 13.15
N LYS A 368 -37.01 7.55 12.18
CA LYS A 368 -38.47 7.59 12.02
C LYS A 368 -39.21 7.03 13.24
N ASN A 369 -38.77 5.91 13.81
CA ASN A 369 -39.35 5.33 15.01
C ASN A 369 -39.18 6.25 16.23
N ILE A 370 -38.02 6.90 16.38
CA ILE A 370 -37.78 7.89 17.43
C ILE A 370 -38.69 9.11 17.25
N LEU A 371 -38.80 9.64 16.03
CA LEU A 371 -39.68 10.76 15.71
C LEU A 371 -41.16 10.43 15.97
N GLN A 372 -41.62 9.24 15.57
CA GLN A 372 -42.99 8.79 15.87
C GLN A 372 -43.23 8.65 17.37
N LYS A 373 -42.24 8.13 18.13
CA LYS A 373 -42.33 8.05 19.59
C LYS A 373 -42.40 9.44 20.22
N ILE A 374 -41.58 10.40 19.77
CA ILE A 374 -41.64 11.81 20.20
C ILE A 374 -42.98 12.46 19.84
N GLN A 375 -43.49 12.22 18.63
CA GLN A 375 -44.76 12.76 18.17
C GLN A 375 -45.94 12.19 18.98
N SER A 376 -45.92 10.90 19.31
CA SER A 376 -46.91 10.26 20.19
C SER A 376 -46.86 10.81 21.63
N MET A 377 -45.67 11.17 22.13
CA MET A 377 -45.53 11.85 23.42
C MET A 377 -46.04 13.30 23.38
N ARG A 378 -45.92 14.00 22.24
CA ARG A 378 -46.54 15.32 22.04
C ARG A 378 -48.06 15.25 21.89
N SER A 379 -48.63 14.17 21.36
CA SER A 379 -50.10 13.98 21.43
C SER A 379 -50.58 13.68 22.85
N LEU A 380 -49.78 12.96 23.65
CA LEU A 380 -50.04 12.78 25.09
C LEU A 380 -49.98 14.11 25.85
N SER A 381 -49.09 15.05 25.48
CA SER A 381 -49.09 16.38 26.10
C SER A 381 -50.36 17.17 25.79
N ARG A 382 -50.94 17.05 24.59
CA ARG A 382 -52.24 17.66 24.24
C ARG A 382 -53.42 17.01 24.98
N VAL A 383 -53.40 15.68 25.17
CA VAL A 383 -54.39 14.97 25.99
C VAL A 383 -54.27 15.39 27.46
N SER A 384 -53.04 15.58 27.97
CA SER A 384 -52.83 16.14 29.31
C SER A 384 -53.33 17.59 29.40
N GLN A 385 -53.07 18.43 28.39
CA GLN A 385 -53.57 19.80 28.33
C GLN A 385 -55.10 19.84 28.33
N ALA A 386 -55.78 18.96 27.59
CA ALA A 386 -57.25 18.88 27.58
C ALA A 386 -57.86 18.40 28.92
N ILE A 387 -57.13 17.60 29.70
CA ILE A 387 -57.55 17.15 31.04
C ILE A 387 -57.21 18.19 32.11
N PHE A 388 -56.14 18.98 31.92
CA PHE A 388 -55.65 19.97 32.88
C PHE A 388 -55.98 21.44 32.54
N ASP A 389 -56.65 21.73 31.42
CA ASP A 389 -57.06 23.10 31.02
C ASP A 389 -58.19 23.69 31.87
N LYS A 390 -58.84 22.88 32.73
CA LYS A 390 -59.56 23.43 33.87
C LYS A 390 -58.55 23.80 34.94
N LYS A 391 -58.03 25.03 34.86
CA LYS A 391 -57.18 25.66 35.90
C LYS A 391 -57.68 25.21 37.29
N PRO A 392 -56.92 24.39 38.04
CA PRO A 392 -57.31 24.09 39.41
C PRO A 392 -57.27 25.43 40.16
N ARG A 393 -58.41 25.85 40.73
CA ARG A 393 -58.45 27.00 41.65
C ARG A 393 -57.29 26.82 42.61
N VAL A 394 -56.45 27.85 42.76
CA VAL A 394 -55.18 27.82 43.54
C VAL A 394 -55.38 27.18 44.93
N ASN A 395 -56.57 27.31 45.51
CA ASN A 395 -56.95 26.69 46.78
C ASN A 395 -57.04 25.14 46.75
N ALA A 396 -57.32 24.52 45.60
CA ALA A 396 -57.39 23.06 45.46
C ALA A 396 -55.99 22.44 45.30
N ALA A 397 -55.07 23.10 44.59
CA ALA A 397 -53.70 22.64 44.44
C ALA A 397 -52.94 22.67 45.78
N TRP A 398 -53.07 23.75 46.55
CA TRP A 398 -52.49 23.84 47.89
C TRP A 398 -53.14 22.87 48.90
N LYS A 399 -54.45 22.60 48.78
CA LYS A 399 -55.12 21.55 49.56
C LYS A 399 -54.64 20.15 49.19
N LEU A 400 -54.36 19.88 47.91
CA LEU A 400 -53.83 18.61 47.46
C LEU A 400 -52.39 18.39 47.96
N ILE A 401 -51.52 19.39 47.80
CA ILE A 401 -50.13 19.35 48.31
C ILE A 401 -50.13 19.19 49.84
N GLY A 402 -50.97 19.96 50.53
CA GLY A 402 -51.15 19.84 51.98
C GLY A 402 -51.65 18.45 52.40
N SER A 403 -52.60 17.88 51.67
CA SER A 403 -53.12 16.52 51.92
C SER A 403 -52.04 15.45 51.73
N VAL A 404 -51.23 15.53 50.67
CA VAL A 404 -50.13 14.59 50.41
C VAL A 404 -49.06 14.71 51.49
N MET A 405 -48.72 15.92 51.93
CA MET A 405 -47.76 16.14 53.02
C MET A 405 -48.28 15.61 54.37
N ILE A 406 -49.55 15.85 54.69
CA ILE A 406 -50.17 15.32 55.92
C ILE A 406 -50.21 13.79 55.88
N PHE A 407 -50.54 13.21 54.73
CA PHE A 407 -50.56 11.77 54.55
C PHE A 407 -49.17 11.15 54.72
N LEU A 408 -48.13 11.74 54.11
CA LEU A 408 -46.73 11.31 54.30
C LEU A 408 -46.28 11.44 55.76
N GLY A 409 -46.66 12.52 56.45
CA GLY A 409 -46.38 12.71 57.88
C GLY A 409 -47.09 11.69 58.78
N LEU A 410 -48.33 11.32 58.45
CA LEU A 410 -49.04 10.26 59.17
C LEU A 410 -48.40 8.89 58.95
N LEU A 411 -47.96 8.61 57.72
CA LEU A 411 -47.32 7.34 57.36
C LEU A 411 -45.98 7.16 58.09
N THR A 412 -45.18 8.23 58.22
CA THR A 412 -43.93 8.20 59.00
C THR A 412 -44.19 8.05 60.49
N VAL A 413 -45.20 8.72 61.06
CA VAL A 413 -45.57 8.55 62.48
C VAL A 413 -46.06 7.13 62.77
N ILE A 414 -46.92 6.56 61.91
CA ILE A 414 -47.39 5.17 62.06
C ILE A 414 -46.22 4.19 61.98
N HIS A 415 -45.29 4.40 61.04
CA HIS A 415 -44.09 3.59 60.92
C HIS A 415 -43.21 3.69 62.18
N PHE A 416 -43.06 4.89 62.76
CA PHE A 416 -42.26 5.11 63.96
C PHE A 416 -42.90 4.48 65.21
N ILE A 417 -44.22 4.57 65.37
CA ILE A 417 -44.97 3.91 66.44
C ILE A 417 -44.89 2.38 66.29
N GLY A 418 -45.05 1.85 65.07
CA GLY A 418 -44.90 0.43 64.79
C GLY A 418 -43.51 -0.09 65.13
N TRP A 419 -42.48 0.69 64.80
CA TRP A 419 -41.10 0.38 65.17
C TRP A 419 -40.87 0.42 66.69
N PHE A 420 -41.38 1.44 67.39
CA PHE A 420 -41.24 1.59 68.85
C PHE A 420 -41.98 0.50 69.64
N LEU A 421 -43.16 0.09 69.19
CA LEU A 421 -43.91 -1.02 69.80
C LEU A 421 -43.24 -2.38 69.55
N ARG A 422 -42.51 -2.53 68.44
CA ARG A 422 -41.77 -3.76 68.10
C ARG A 422 -40.48 -3.87 68.92
N SER A 423 -39.73 -2.78 69.10
CA SER A 423 -38.49 -2.78 69.89
C SER A 423 -38.72 -3.06 71.39
N GLY A 424 -39.90 -2.76 71.92
CA GLY A 424 -40.30 -3.15 73.28
C GLY A 424 -40.59 -4.65 73.45
N ARG A 425 -40.97 -5.37 72.40
CA ARG A 425 -41.24 -6.82 72.46
C ARG A 425 -39.96 -7.65 72.33
N GLU A 426 -38.98 -7.18 71.57
CA GLU A 426 -37.68 -7.87 71.41
C GLU A 426 -36.88 -7.90 72.72
N LYS A 427 -36.87 -6.80 73.49
CA LYS A 427 -36.24 -6.77 74.84
C LYS A 427 -36.85 -7.76 75.82
N LYS A 428 -38.17 -7.96 75.79
CA LYS A 428 -38.85 -8.88 76.70
C LYS A 428 -38.63 -10.35 76.34
N GLN A 429 -38.28 -10.64 75.08
CA GLN A 429 -38.00 -11.99 74.60
C GLN A 429 -36.54 -12.37 74.86
N GLU A 430 -35.58 -11.43 74.81
CA GLU A 430 -34.20 -11.67 75.24
C GLU A 430 -34.09 -11.96 76.75
N ASP A 431 -34.79 -11.23 77.61
CA ASP A 431 -34.79 -11.47 79.07
C ASP A 431 -35.37 -12.85 79.44
N ILE A 432 -36.43 -13.31 78.76
CA ILE A 432 -37.02 -14.63 78.99
C ILE A 432 -36.09 -15.75 78.48
N THR A 433 -35.38 -15.52 77.37
CA THR A 433 -34.47 -16.52 76.78
C THR A 433 -33.14 -16.64 77.54
N GLN A 434 -32.69 -15.56 78.19
CA GLN A 434 -31.55 -15.61 79.12
C GLN A 434 -31.91 -16.26 80.46
N GLY A 435 -33.09 -15.97 81.04
CA GLY A 435 -33.53 -16.62 82.28
C GLY A 435 -33.69 -18.15 82.15
N VAL A 436 -34.25 -18.64 81.03
CA VAL A 436 -34.39 -20.09 80.77
C VAL A 436 -33.03 -20.78 80.52
N ARG A 437 -31.99 -20.04 80.10
CA ARG A 437 -30.63 -20.58 79.92
C ARG A 437 -29.84 -20.66 81.22
N GLU A 438 -30.16 -19.83 82.22
CA GLU A 438 -29.51 -19.90 83.54
C GLU A 438 -30.11 -21.01 84.41
N ASP A 439 -31.42 -21.22 84.40
CA ASP A 439 -32.05 -22.33 85.13
C ASP A 439 -31.60 -23.71 84.61
N LYS A 440 -31.42 -23.88 83.30
CA LYS A 440 -30.90 -25.15 82.74
C LYS A 440 -29.44 -25.44 83.10
N LYS A 441 -28.62 -24.42 83.39
CA LYS A 441 -27.24 -24.62 83.83
C LYS A 441 -27.14 -24.95 85.33
N ALA A 442 -28.17 -24.66 86.12
CA ALA A 442 -28.23 -25.02 87.53
C ALA A 442 -28.67 -26.48 87.75
N GLU A 443 -29.50 -27.04 86.86
CA GLU A 443 -29.96 -28.44 86.97
C GLU A 443 -28.93 -29.49 86.48
N GLU A 444 -27.98 -29.14 85.61
CA GLU A 444 -26.93 -30.06 85.12
C GLU A 444 -25.65 -30.05 85.99
N GLY A 445 -25.70 -29.38 87.16
CA GLY A 445 -24.57 -29.16 88.07
C GLY A 445 -24.65 -29.89 89.42
N PHE A 446 -25.44 -30.98 89.53
CA PHE A 446 -25.48 -31.86 90.71
C PHE A 446 -25.31 -33.33 90.36
#